data_AF-A0A958CK44-F1
#
_entry.id   AF-A0A958CK44-F1
#
_cell.length_a   1.000
_cell.length_b   1.000
_cell.length_c   1.000
_cell.angle_alpha   90.00
_cell.angle_beta   90.00
_cell.angle_gamma   90.00
#
_symmetry.space_group_name_H-M   'P 1'
#
loop_
_entity.id
_entity.type
_entity.pdbx_description
1 polymer ?
#
loop_
_entity_poly.entity_id
_entity_poly.type
_entity_poly.pdbx_seq_one_letter_code
_entity_poly.pdbx_strand_id
1 'polypeptide(L)'
;MTTSRLSRPIGAFTRNFNAHERRLVVQVAVIGLVVWAVTFALKTAVHWVFDTVIVGVEGLPILALILVPLTLGALGTTVVVLFRSRTIHYRDREGIIHPINDVEGDGLERAIALYFASEPAMEQVLLGRAGVDARWDLPTFSLAARKFLATLFTLGSGGSGGLEASVTLVGESLAAGVFKPRPQFHLPANAGYLDRLRRWWRLNDPDDLQTAQLAGIAAAVATLLGTPFAAAFFAIEVMYRRRPIIEKLLFALIAALIAYFMTNLVTGHPLLFRVTITTRPVFTVRYYAVLILMAVIISVISILFIRLRAWSEHWFYLKIPNVWVRHVSG
;
A
#
# COMPACT_ATOMS: atom_id res chain seq x y z
N MET A 1 -49.42 -29.69 21.35
CA MET A 1 -48.02 -29.32 21.69
C MET A 1 -47.25 -29.24 20.39
N THR A 2 -47.15 -28.04 19.81
CA THR A 2 -46.67 -27.84 18.43
C THR A 2 -45.61 -26.74 18.43
N THR A 3 -44.37 -27.20 18.30
CA THR A 3 -43.17 -26.55 17.75
C THR A 3 -43.25 -25.05 17.44
N SER A 4 -42.62 -24.22 18.28
CA SER A 4 -42.26 -22.83 17.95
C SER A 4 -40.98 -22.81 17.10
N ARG A 5 -41.12 -22.73 15.77
CA ARG A 5 -40.03 -22.32 14.89
C ARG A 5 -39.83 -20.81 15.02
N LEU A 6 -38.83 -20.40 15.80
CA LEU A 6 -38.28 -19.04 15.75
C LEU A 6 -37.40 -18.92 14.49
N SER A 7 -38.02 -18.60 13.36
CA SER A 7 -37.31 -18.02 12.22
C SER A 7 -36.84 -16.61 12.61
N ARG A 8 -35.61 -16.48 13.12
CA ARG A 8 -34.96 -15.18 13.26
C ARG A 8 -34.68 -14.63 11.86
N PRO A 9 -35.28 -13.50 11.45
CA PRO A 9 -34.88 -12.87 10.20
C PRO A 9 -33.44 -12.36 10.32
N ILE A 10 -32.69 -12.47 9.23
CA ILE A 10 -31.29 -12.06 9.03
C ILE A 10 -31.05 -10.54 9.24
N GLY A 11 -32.05 -9.79 9.73
CA GLY A 11 -32.06 -8.32 9.84
C GLY A 11 -31.39 -7.69 11.07
N ALA A 12 -30.68 -8.45 11.91
CA ALA A 12 -30.11 -7.89 13.15
C ALA A 12 -28.81 -7.08 12.92
N PHE A 13 -28.05 -7.35 11.86
CA PHE A 13 -26.79 -6.64 11.57
C PHE A 13 -27.03 -5.26 10.91
N THR A 14 -28.18 -5.06 10.26
CA THR A 14 -28.49 -3.87 9.45
C THR A 14 -29.10 -2.70 10.23
N ARG A 15 -29.39 -2.85 11.53
CA ARG A 15 -30.03 -1.79 12.33
C ARG A 15 -29.07 -0.69 12.80
N ASN A 16 -27.78 -1.00 12.92
CA ASN A 16 -26.79 -0.06 13.47
C ASN A 16 -26.05 0.76 12.41
N PHE A 17 -26.14 0.38 11.12
CA PHE A 17 -25.49 1.09 10.03
C PHE A 17 -26.47 1.98 9.26
N ASN A 18 -26.11 3.25 9.10
CA ASN A 18 -26.80 4.19 8.23
C ASN A 18 -26.65 3.76 6.76
N ALA A 19 -27.52 4.28 5.88
CA ALA A 19 -27.48 3.93 4.45
C ALA A 19 -26.10 4.26 3.81
N HIS A 20 -25.46 5.32 4.29
CA HIS A 20 -24.10 5.72 3.91
C HIS A 20 -23.05 4.67 4.28
N GLU A 21 -23.06 4.22 5.54
CA GLU A 21 -22.06 3.27 6.03
C GLU A 21 -22.24 1.89 5.38
N ARG A 22 -23.48 1.45 5.14
CA ARG A 22 -23.73 0.20 4.40
C ARG A 22 -23.13 0.25 3.00
N ARG A 23 -23.22 1.41 2.34
CA ARG A 23 -22.60 1.64 1.04
C ARG A 23 -21.08 1.57 1.13
N LEU A 24 -20.48 2.24 2.12
CA LEU A 24 -19.03 2.19 2.35
C LEU A 24 -18.54 0.76 2.64
N VAL A 25 -19.26 -0.03 3.46
CA VAL A 25 -18.91 -1.43 3.72
C VAL A 25 -18.82 -2.23 2.42
N VAL A 26 -19.80 -2.10 1.52
CA VAL A 26 -19.78 -2.83 0.24
C VAL A 26 -18.64 -2.34 -0.66
N GLN A 27 -18.42 -1.03 -0.73
CA GLN A 27 -17.33 -0.45 -1.51
C GLN A 27 -15.97 -0.94 -1.03
N VAL A 28 -15.76 -0.94 0.28
CA VAL A 28 -14.54 -1.42 0.94
C VAL A 28 -14.34 -2.92 0.78
N ALA A 29 -15.43 -3.69 0.75
CA ALA A 29 -15.34 -5.11 0.44
C ALA A 29 -14.83 -5.38 -0.98
N VAL A 30 -15.29 -4.60 -1.95
CA VAL A 30 -14.79 -4.67 -3.33
C VAL A 30 -13.33 -4.22 -3.42
N ILE A 31 -12.95 -3.16 -2.70
CA ILE A 31 -11.53 -2.74 -2.59
C ILE A 31 -10.68 -3.89 -2.05
N GLY A 32 -11.10 -4.52 -0.96
CA GLY A 32 -10.40 -5.64 -0.35
C GLY A 32 -10.12 -6.76 -1.35
N LEU A 33 -11.11 -7.14 -2.15
CA LEU A 33 -10.98 -8.17 -3.19
C LEU A 33 -10.05 -7.74 -4.34
N VAL A 34 -10.23 -6.53 -4.87
CA VAL A 34 -9.44 -6.02 -6.02
C VAL A 34 -7.97 -5.85 -5.63
N VAL A 35 -7.72 -5.24 -4.48
CA VAL A 35 -6.36 -5.02 -3.98
C VAL A 35 -5.69 -6.32 -3.60
N TRP A 36 -6.42 -7.25 -2.98
CA TRP A 36 -5.94 -8.60 -2.70
C TRP A 36 -5.45 -9.27 -3.99
N ALA A 37 -6.26 -9.31 -5.04
CA ALA A 37 -5.92 -10.02 -6.27
C ALA A 37 -4.60 -9.50 -6.88
N VAL A 38 -4.44 -8.17 -6.95
CA VAL A 38 -3.22 -7.56 -7.51
C VAL A 38 -2.01 -7.75 -6.59
N THR A 39 -2.19 -7.58 -5.28
CA THR A 39 -1.09 -7.71 -4.31
C THR A 39 -0.61 -9.16 -4.20
N PHE A 40 -1.55 -10.11 -4.21
CA PHE A 40 -1.27 -11.54 -4.21
C PHE A 40 -0.53 -11.95 -5.50
N ALA A 41 -0.96 -11.42 -6.65
CA ALA A 41 -0.25 -11.61 -7.92
C ALA A 41 1.18 -11.04 -7.86
N LEU A 42 1.39 -9.85 -7.27
CA LEU A 42 2.73 -9.27 -7.12
C LEU A 42 3.63 -10.15 -6.25
N LYS A 43 3.14 -10.54 -5.07
CA LYS A 43 3.86 -11.42 -4.14
C LYS A 43 4.28 -12.72 -4.83
N THR A 44 3.35 -13.36 -5.53
CA THR A 44 3.59 -14.61 -6.23
C THR A 44 4.57 -14.43 -7.40
N ALA A 45 4.43 -13.35 -8.18
CA ALA A 45 5.32 -13.05 -9.29
C ALA A 45 6.75 -12.76 -8.80
N VAL A 46 6.92 -11.96 -7.74
CA VAL A 46 8.25 -11.68 -7.17
C VAL A 46 8.92 -12.97 -6.71
N HIS A 47 8.22 -13.81 -5.96
CA HIS A 47 8.76 -15.10 -5.50
C HIS A 47 9.16 -15.99 -6.68
N TRP A 48 8.27 -16.13 -7.67
CA TRP A 48 8.53 -16.96 -8.85
C TRP A 48 9.69 -16.46 -9.70
N VAL A 49 9.77 -15.15 -9.97
CA VAL A 49 10.89 -14.56 -10.72
C VAL A 49 12.18 -14.70 -9.94
N PHE A 50 12.18 -14.41 -8.64
CA PHE A 50 13.38 -14.51 -7.81
C PHE A 50 13.91 -15.94 -7.74
N ASP A 51 13.05 -16.94 -7.51
CA ASP A 51 13.45 -18.35 -7.54
C ASP A 51 14.06 -18.74 -8.88
N THR A 52 13.46 -18.28 -9.99
CA THR A 52 13.97 -18.53 -11.34
C THR A 52 15.36 -17.89 -11.54
N VAL A 53 15.57 -16.69 -11.04
CA VAL A 53 16.86 -16.01 -11.07
C VAL A 53 17.90 -16.77 -10.25
N ILE A 54 17.55 -17.24 -9.05
CA ILE A 54 18.46 -18.00 -8.20
C ILE A 54 18.88 -19.32 -8.87
N VAL A 55 17.92 -20.10 -9.38
CA VAL A 55 18.23 -21.35 -10.12
C VAL A 55 19.12 -21.07 -11.34
N GLY A 56 18.87 -19.95 -12.04
CA GLY A 56 19.71 -19.53 -13.16
C GLY A 56 21.13 -19.14 -12.74
N VAL A 57 21.29 -18.52 -11.57
CA VAL A 57 22.59 -18.08 -11.04
C VAL A 57 23.40 -19.24 -10.44
N GLU A 58 22.76 -20.21 -9.82
CA GLU A 58 23.42 -21.40 -9.23
C GLU A 58 24.23 -22.21 -10.25
N GLY A 59 23.80 -22.21 -11.52
CA GLY A 59 24.49 -22.90 -12.61
C GLY A 59 25.69 -22.15 -13.19
N LEU A 60 26.03 -20.95 -12.69
CA LEU A 60 27.03 -20.08 -13.31
C LEU A 60 28.45 -20.41 -12.80
N PRO A 61 29.46 -20.44 -13.70
CA PRO A 61 30.83 -20.78 -13.34
C PRO A 61 31.56 -19.69 -12.53
N ILE A 62 31.03 -18.45 -12.51
CA ILE A 62 31.67 -17.28 -11.92
C ILE A 62 30.66 -16.48 -11.12
N LEU A 63 30.97 -16.23 -9.84
CA LEU A 63 30.10 -15.50 -8.90
C LEU A 63 29.73 -14.08 -9.38
N ALA A 64 30.64 -13.39 -10.07
CA ALA A 64 30.41 -12.04 -10.60
C ALA A 64 29.22 -11.96 -11.58
N LEU A 65 28.79 -13.09 -12.18
CA LEU A 65 27.65 -13.11 -13.08
C LEU A 65 26.30 -12.90 -12.36
N ILE A 66 26.25 -12.93 -11.02
CA ILE A 66 25.08 -12.51 -10.24
C ILE A 66 24.71 -11.04 -10.49
N LEU A 67 25.66 -10.22 -10.93
CA LEU A 67 25.42 -8.82 -11.28
C LEU A 67 24.58 -8.67 -12.56
N VAL A 68 24.51 -9.69 -13.43
CA VAL A 68 23.74 -9.63 -14.67
C VAL A 68 22.23 -9.48 -14.40
N PRO A 69 21.56 -10.39 -13.65
CA PRO A 69 20.15 -10.19 -13.33
C PRO A 69 19.91 -8.89 -12.55
N LEU A 70 20.78 -8.54 -11.60
CA LEU A 70 20.68 -7.29 -10.83
C LEU A 70 20.70 -6.04 -11.71
N THR A 71 21.66 -5.95 -12.65
CA THR A 71 21.75 -4.83 -13.58
C THR A 71 20.57 -4.78 -14.55
N LEU A 72 20.10 -5.93 -15.04
CA LEU A 72 18.89 -6.00 -15.87
C LEU A 72 17.64 -5.54 -15.11
N GLY A 73 17.49 -5.96 -13.85
CA GLY A 73 16.42 -5.50 -12.97
C GLY A 73 16.47 -3.99 -12.73
N ALA A 74 17.66 -3.45 -12.42
CA ALA A 74 17.86 -2.01 -12.25
C ALA A 74 17.52 -1.20 -13.52
N LEU A 75 17.92 -1.70 -14.69
CA LEU A 75 17.57 -1.09 -15.98
C LEU A 75 16.06 -1.15 -16.24
N GLY A 76 15.41 -2.28 -15.96
CA GLY A 76 13.96 -2.45 -16.07
C GLY A 76 13.21 -1.47 -15.16
N THR A 77 13.63 -1.36 -13.90
CA THR A 77 13.07 -0.37 -12.95
C THR A 77 13.27 1.05 -13.44
N THR A 78 14.45 1.38 -13.97
CA THR A 78 14.75 2.72 -14.52
C THR A 78 13.81 3.08 -15.68
N VAL A 79 13.60 2.14 -16.62
CA VAL A 79 12.67 2.34 -17.73
C VAL A 79 11.26 2.65 -17.20
N VAL A 80 10.78 1.91 -16.21
CA VAL A 80 9.46 2.13 -15.61
C VAL A 80 9.37 3.48 -14.88
N VAL A 81 10.41 3.86 -14.14
CA VAL A 81 10.51 5.13 -13.40
C VAL A 81 10.51 6.34 -14.34
N LEU A 82 11.13 6.21 -15.51
CA LEU A 82 11.18 7.28 -16.52
C LEU A 82 9.93 7.30 -17.41
N PHE A 83 9.26 6.16 -17.59
CA PHE A 83 8.11 6.05 -18.48
C PHE A 83 6.87 6.76 -17.92
N ARG A 84 6.48 7.86 -18.58
CA ARG A 84 5.32 8.70 -18.23
C ARG A 84 5.35 9.17 -16.76
N SER A 85 6.54 9.43 -16.23
CA SER A 85 6.73 9.89 -14.86
C SER A 85 5.93 11.16 -14.59
N ARG A 86 5.42 11.26 -13.36
CA ARG A 86 4.77 12.48 -12.86
C ARG A 86 5.39 12.86 -11.53
N THR A 87 5.39 14.15 -11.27
CA THR A 87 5.82 14.69 -9.98
C THR A 87 4.64 14.74 -9.04
N ILE A 88 4.81 14.14 -7.86
CA ILE A 88 3.88 14.27 -6.73
C ILE A 88 4.52 15.22 -5.73
N HIS A 89 3.72 16.09 -5.13
CA HIS A 89 4.18 17.03 -4.11
C HIS A 89 3.97 16.43 -2.73
N TYR A 90 5.05 16.11 -2.04
CA TYR A 90 5.02 15.62 -0.67
C TYR A 90 5.29 16.76 0.30
N ARG A 91 4.52 16.84 1.38
CA ARG A 91 4.73 17.81 2.46
C ARG A 91 5.38 17.13 3.66
N ASP A 92 6.55 17.61 4.04
CA ASP A 92 7.27 17.09 5.22
C ASP A 92 6.60 17.52 6.54
N ARG A 93 7.30 17.33 7.68
CA ARG A 93 6.76 17.66 9.01
C ARG A 93 6.83 19.16 9.28
N GLU A 94 7.78 19.83 8.65
CA GLU A 94 8.08 21.25 8.73
C GLU A 94 7.17 22.08 7.81
N GLY A 95 6.43 21.42 6.91
CA GLY A 95 5.49 22.04 5.97
C GLY A 95 6.11 22.37 4.61
N ILE A 96 7.36 21.99 4.38
CA ILE A 96 8.07 22.20 3.12
C ILE A 96 7.58 21.18 2.09
N ILE A 97 7.39 21.65 0.85
CA ILE A 97 6.91 20.85 -0.27
C ILE A 97 8.11 20.34 -1.08
N HIS A 98 8.20 19.03 -1.20
CA HIS A 98 9.25 18.33 -1.95
C HIS A 98 8.64 17.68 -3.20
N PRO A 99 9.18 17.95 -4.40
CA PRO A 99 8.78 17.23 -5.61
C PRO A 99 9.41 15.83 -5.61
N ILE A 100 8.59 14.79 -5.73
CA ILE A 100 9.06 13.39 -5.80
C ILE A 100 8.52 12.70 -7.05
N ASN A 101 9.33 11.83 -7.66
CA ASN A 101 8.88 10.96 -8.76
C ASN A 101 7.80 9.98 -8.26
N ASP A 102 6.75 9.77 -9.04
CA ASP A 102 5.59 8.98 -8.64
C ASP A 102 5.87 7.49 -8.35
N VAL A 103 6.90 6.88 -8.97
CA VAL A 103 7.19 5.44 -8.86
C VAL A 103 8.44 5.13 -8.01
N GLU A 104 9.45 5.99 -8.08
CA GLU A 104 10.77 5.80 -7.45
C GLU A 104 10.69 5.55 -5.93
N GLY A 105 11.70 4.91 -5.34
CA GLY A 105 11.75 4.67 -3.89
C GLY A 105 10.82 3.55 -3.42
N ASP A 106 10.43 3.57 -2.16
CA ASP A 106 9.66 2.50 -1.52
C ASP A 106 8.14 2.58 -1.80
N GLY A 107 7.64 3.76 -2.18
CA GLY A 107 6.23 4.03 -2.46
C GLY A 107 5.43 4.56 -1.26
N LEU A 108 5.92 4.46 -0.02
CA LEU A 108 5.16 4.84 1.17
C LEU A 108 4.95 6.36 1.23
N GLU A 109 6.00 7.14 0.95
CA GLU A 109 5.90 8.60 0.88
C GLU A 109 4.92 9.08 -0.19
N ARG A 110 4.84 8.37 -1.33
CA ARG A 110 3.85 8.66 -2.39
C ARG A 110 2.45 8.31 -1.93
N ALA A 111 2.25 7.19 -1.25
CA ALA A 111 0.96 6.80 -0.70
C ALA A 111 0.47 7.86 0.30
N ILE A 112 1.35 8.34 1.18
CA ILE A 112 1.07 9.45 2.11
C ILE A 112 0.71 10.73 1.35
N ALA A 113 1.51 11.12 0.35
CA ALA A 113 1.25 12.33 -0.43
C ALA A 113 -0.10 12.25 -1.18
N LEU A 114 -0.44 11.10 -1.75
CA LEU A 114 -1.71 10.86 -2.46
C LEU A 114 -2.90 10.80 -1.50
N TYR A 115 -2.72 10.27 -0.30
CA TYR A 115 -3.72 10.28 0.76
C TYR A 115 -4.09 11.70 1.21
N PHE A 116 -3.07 12.56 1.34
CA PHE A 116 -3.26 13.97 1.71
C PHE A 116 -3.63 14.88 0.53
N ALA A 117 -3.57 14.38 -0.70
CA ALA A 117 -3.87 15.19 -1.88
C ALA A 117 -5.33 15.68 -1.93
N SER A 118 -6.27 14.98 -1.28
CA SER A 118 -7.67 15.40 -1.20
C SER A 118 -7.98 16.32 -0.01
N GLU A 119 -7.03 16.59 0.89
CA GLU A 119 -7.25 17.55 1.97
C GLU A 119 -7.19 18.98 1.44
N PRO A 120 -8.11 19.87 1.87
CA PRO A 120 -8.16 21.24 1.38
C PRO A 120 -6.94 22.03 1.88
N ALA A 121 -5.92 22.20 1.04
CA ALA A 121 -4.89 23.20 1.24
C ALA A 121 -5.34 24.55 0.67
N MET A 122 -5.07 25.65 1.37
CA MET A 122 -5.46 27.02 0.98
C MET A 122 -5.12 27.34 -0.50
N GLU A 123 -3.94 26.91 -0.97
CA GLU A 123 -3.48 27.10 -2.36
C GLU A 123 -4.30 26.30 -3.40
N GLN A 124 -4.71 25.08 -3.05
CA GLN A 124 -5.53 24.23 -3.94
C GLN A 124 -6.97 24.72 -4.02
N VAL A 125 -7.48 25.30 -2.92
CA VAL A 125 -8.78 25.98 -2.87
C VAL A 125 -8.78 27.19 -3.80
N LEU A 126 -7.71 27.98 -3.83
CA LEU A 126 -7.56 29.15 -4.73
C LEU A 126 -7.51 28.77 -6.22
N LEU A 127 -7.03 27.56 -6.54
CA LEU A 127 -7.00 27.02 -7.91
C LEU A 127 -8.31 26.31 -8.32
N GLY A 128 -9.32 26.24 -7.44
CA GLY A 128 -10.58 25.52 -7.68
C GLY A 128 -10.42 23.99 -7.72
N ARG A 129 -9.30 23.46 -7.20
CA ARG A 129 -8.95 22.02 -7.23
C ARG A 129 -8.83 21.48 -5.82
N ALA A 130 -9.89 21.63 -5.01
CA ALA A 130 -9.92 21.14 -3.64
C ALA A 130 -10.73 19.84 -3.52
N GLY A 131 -10.48 19.08 -2.46
CA GLY A 131 -11.22 17.87 -2.18
C GLY A 131 -10.86 16.71 -3.13
N VAL A 132 -11.85 15.89 -3.45
CA VAL A 132 -11.65 14.64 -4.20
C VAL A 132 -11.12 14.88 -5.62
N ASP A 133 -11.45 16.01 -6.24
CA ASP A 133 -11.04 16.34 -7.60
C ASP A 133 -9.52 16.49 -7.74
N ALA A 134 -8.84 16.98 -6.70
CA ALA A 134 -7.37 17.04 -6.65
C ALA A 134 -6.74 15.64 -6.80
N ARG A 135 -7.36 14.61 -6.18
CA ARG A 135 -6.89 13.23 -6.29
C ARG A 135 -7.16 12.63 -7.66
N TRP A 136 -8.22 13.07 -8.35
CA TRP A 136 -8.60 12.58 -9.68
C TRP A 136 -7.66 13.04 -10.79
N ASP A 137 -6.98 14.18 -10.64
CA ASP A 137 -5.97 14.60 -11.61
C ASP A 137 -4.70 13.74 -11.56
N LEU A 138 -4.45 13.13 -10.40
CA LEU A 138 -3.29 12.26 -10.16
C LEU A 138 -3.51 10.85 -10.74
N PRO A 139 -2.42 10.15 -11.10
CA PRO A 139 -2.52 8.80 -11.63
C PRO A 139 -3.04 7.82 -10.55
N THR A 140 -3.74 6.79 -11.00
CA THR A 140 -4.31 5.73 -10.13
C THR A 140 -3.87 4.36 -10.65
N PHE A 141 -4.66 3.67 -11.47
CA PHE A 141 -4.31 2.35 -12.03
C PHE A 141 -2.98 2.33 -12.77
N SER A 142 -2.67 3.38 -13.53
CA SER A 142 -1.37 3.54 -14.20
C SER A 142 -0.21 3.60 -13.20
N LEU A 143 -0.41 4.24 -12.05
CA LEU A 143 0.60 4.30 -11.00
C LEU A 143 0.75 2.94 -10.31
N ALA A 144 -0.37 2.29 -9.97
CA ALA A 144 -0.34 0.94 -9.40
C ALA A 144 0.40 -0.06 -10.30
N ALA A 145 0.12 -0.04 -11.61
CA ALA A 145 0.78 -0.93 -12.58
C ALA A 145 2.28 -0.64 -12.72
N ARG A 146 2.66 0.64 -12.79
CA ARG A 146 4.09 1.01 -12.85
C ARG A 146 4.81 0.65 -11.55
N LYS A 147 4.21 0.89 -10.39
CA LYS A 147 4.81 0.49 -9.11
C LYS A 147 4.93 -1.03 -8.99
N PHE A 148 3.92 -1.78 -9.43
CA PHE A 148 3.97 -3.24 -9.51
C PHE A 148 5.19 -3.69 -10.33
N LEU A 149 5.35 -3.16 -11.54
CA LEU A 149 6.45 -3.55 -12.45
C LEU A 149 7.81 -3.16 -11.89
N ALA A 150 7.97 -1.94 -11.39
CA ALA A 150 9.21 -1.50 -10.75
C ALA A 150 9.58 -2.40 -9.56
N THR A 151 8.60 -2.78 -8.73
CA THR A 151 8.82 -3.67 -7.58
C THR A 151 9.20 -5.08 -8.03
N LEU A 152 8.54 -5.60 -9.10
CA LEU A 152 8.86 -6.90 -9.67
C LEU A 152 10.26 -6.94 -10.26
N PHE A 153 10.67 -5.90 -11.01
CA PHE A 153 12.03 -5.82 -11.56
C PHE A 153 13.07 -5.73 -10.45
N THR A 154 12.87 -4.84 -9.46
CA THR A 154 13.83 -4.67 -8.37
C THR A 154 13.96 -5.92 -7.50
N LEU A 155 12.84 -6.47 -6.99
CA LEU A 155 12.91 -7.60 -6.06
C LEU A 155 13.09 -8.94 -6.76
N GLY A 156 12.45 -9.12 -7.92
CA GLY A 156 12.57 -10.35 -8.71
C GLY A 156 13.98 -10.58 -9.23
N SER A 157 14.74 -9.52 -9.51
CA SER A 157 16.15 -9.65 -9.90
C SER A 157 17.11 -9.86 -8.72
N GLY A 158 16.63 -9.82 -7.47
CA GLY A 158 17.43 -9.92 -6.25
C GLY A 158 17.93 -8.59 -5.68
N GLY A 159 17.36 -7.46 -6.10
CA GLY A 159 17.65 -6.16 -5.49
C GLY A 159 17.19 -6.09 -4.03
N SER A 160 17.93 -5.34 -3.21
CA SER A 160 17.63 -5.19 -1.79
C SER A 160 16.43 -4.25 -1.58
N GLY A 161 15.32 -4.78 -1.09
CA GLY A 161 14.12 -4.00 -0.76
C GLY A 161 13.03 -4.84 -0.14
N GLY A 162 11.88 -4.21 0.11
CA GLY A 162 10.70 -4.85 0.70
C GLY A 162 9.45 -4.68 -0.16
N LEU A 163 8.53 -5.65 -0.06
CA LEU A 163 7.20 -5.54 -0.66
C LEU A 163 6.30 -4.62 0.17
N GLU A 164 6.55 -4.51 1.47
CA GLU A 164 5.67 -3.92 2.47
C GLU A 164 5.31 -2.48 2.13
N ALA A 165 6.29 -1.63 1.86
CA ALA A 165 6.07 -0.24 1.48
C ALA A 165 5.50 -0.11 0.06
N SER A 166 5.99 -0.92 -0.89
CA SER A 166 5.58 -0.84 -2.30
C SER A 166 4.10 -1.16 -2.49
N VAL A 167 3.58 -2.15 -1.76
CA VAL A 167 2.17 -2.52 -1.85
C VAL A 167 1.25 -1.49 -1.21
N THR A 168 1.73 -0.61 -0.33
CA THR A 168 0.91 0.50 0.18
C THR A 168 0.52 1.45 -0.94
N LEU A 169 1.47 1.81 -1.82
CA LEU A 169 1.20 2.65 -2.99
C LEU A 169 0.29 1.93 -3.99
N VAL A 170 0.54 0.65 -4.26
CA VAL A 170 -0.32 -0.16 -5.14
C VAL A 170 -1.75 -0.20 -4.57
N GLY A 171 -1.90 -0.51 -3.29
CA GLY A 171 -3.20 -0.59 -2.61
C GLY A 171 -3.95 0.75 -2.60
N GLU A 172 -3.28 1.85 -2.26
CA GLU A 172 -3.82 3.21 -2.32
C GLU A 172 -4.32 3.53 -3.74
N SER A 173 -3.46 3.31 -4.74
CA SER A 173 -3.73 3.73 -6.12
C SER A 173 -4.79 2.87 -6.80
N LEU A 174 -4.89 1.59 -6.45
CA LEU A 174 -6.00 0.71 -6.85
C LEU A 174 -7.30 1.15 -6.20
N ALA A 175 -7.31 1.39 -4.89
CA ALA A 175 -8.51 1.80 -4.18
C ALA A 175 -9.05 3.13 -4.71
N ALA A 176 -8.19 4.15 -4.86
CA ALA A 176 -8.57 5.41 -5.48
C ALA A 176 -9.01 5.21 -6.95
N GLY A 177 -8.33 4.33 -7.69
CA GLY A 177 -8.64 4.01 -9.08
C GLY A 177 -10.04 3.44 -9.28
N VAL A 178 -10.48 2.56 -8.38
CA VAL A 178 -11.81 1.92 -8.43
C VAL A 178 -12.95 2.96 -8.40
N PHE A 179 -12.75 4.11 -7.77
CA PHE A 179 -13.75 5.17 -7.65
C PHE A 179 -13.52 6.37 -8.58
N LYS A 180 -12.38 6.41 -9.29
CA LYS A 180 -12.03 7.52 -10.19
C LYS A 180 -13.07 7.63 -11.33
N PRO A 181 -13.70 8.80 -11.51
CA PRO A 181 -14.64 9.03 -12.61
C PRO A 181 -13.95 8.83 -13.97
N ARG A 182 -14.57 8.05 -14.87
CA ARG A 182 -14.09 7.91 -16.26
C ARG A 182 -14.82 8.88 -17.19
N PRO A 183 -14.15 9.38 -18.25
CA PRO A 183 -14.79 10.24 -19.25
C PRO A 183 -16.02 9.56 -19.84
N GLN A 184 -17.03 10.39 -20.09
CA GLN A 184 -18.41 10.02 -20.29
C GLN A 184 -18.58 9.22 -21.60
N PHE A 185 -18.82 7.92 -21.49
CA PHE A 185 -19.55 7.23 -22.56
C PHE A 185 -21.00 7.71 -22.46
N HIS A 186 -21.54 8.32 -23.51
CA HIS A 186 -22.95 8.73 -23.53
C HIS A 186 -23.79 7.45 -23.39
N LEU A 187 -24.27 7.20 -22.17
CA LEU A 187 -25.19 6.10 -21.94
C LEU A 187 -26.51 6.44 -22.65
N PRO A 188 -27.16 5.48 -23.31
CA PRO A 188 -28.45 5.70 -23.94
C PRO A 188 -29.47 6.19 -22.89
N ALA A 189 -30.37 7.09 -23.29
CA ALA A 189 -31.32 7.77 -22.40
C ALA A 189 -32.20 6.83 -21.53
N ASN A 190 -32.26 5.54 -21.87
CA ASN A 190 -33.03 4.51 -21.16
C ASN A 190 -32.20 3.79 -20.06
N ALA A 191 -30.95 4.17 -19.80
CA ALA A 191 -30.05 3.51 -18.86
C ALA A 191 -30.16 4.00 -17.39
N GLY A 192 -31.35 4.39 -16.93
CA GLY A 192 -31.55 4.99 -15.61
C GLY A 192 -31.13 4.11 -14.40
N TYR A 193 -30.98 2.80 -14.58
CA TYR A 193 -30.38 1.91 -13.57
C TYR A 193 -28.86 2.07 -13.48
N LEU A 194 -28.16 2.14 -14.62
CA LEU A 194 -26.71 2.30 -14.66
C LEU A 194 -26.27 3.66 -14.10
N ASP A 195 -27.05 4.71 -14.36
CA ASP A 195 -26.79 6.04 -13.76
C ASP A 195 -27.01 6.06 -12.25
N ARG A 196 -27.97 5.28 -11.73
CA ARG A 196 -28.15 5.10 -10.28
C ARG A 196 -26.97 4.34 -9.67
N LEU A 197 -26.58 3.22 -10.27
CA LEU A 197 -25.43 2.44 -9.83
C LEU A 197 -24.12 3.27 -9.86
N ARG A 198 -23.91 4.05 -10.93
CA ARG A 198 -22.74 4.93 -11.07
C ARG A 198 -22.70 6.01 -9.99
N ARG A 199 -23.83 6.69 -9.73
CA ARG A 199 -23.92 7.68 -8.65
C ARG A 199 -23.67 7.03 -7.28
N TRP A 200 -24.18 5.82 -7.09
CA TRP A 200 -23.90 5.03 -5.89
C TRP A 200 -22.45 4.54 -5.81
N TRP A 201 -21.71 4.44 -6.91
CA TRP A 201 -20.29 4.09 -6.87
C TRP A 201 -19.37 5.30 -6.61
N ARG A 202 -19.79 6.52 -6.99
CA ARG A 202 -18.93 7.72 -6.95
C ARG A 202 -18.65 8.23 -5.55
N LEU A 203 -17.38 8.47 -5.22
CA LEU A 203 -16.96 9.17 -4.00
C LEU A 203 -16.90 10.67 -4.28
N ASN A 204 -17.64 11.45 -3.48
CA ASN A 204 -17.67 12.92 -3.57
C ASN A 204 -17.09 13.60 -2.33
N ASP A 205 -16.98 12.85 -1.22
CA ASP A 205 -16.44 13.33 0.04
C ASP A 205 -14.96 12.91 0.17
N PRO A 206 -14.03 13.82 0.50
CA PRO A 206 -12.66 13.49 0.85
C PRO A 206 -12.55 12.41 1.93
N ASP A 207 -13.45 12.39 2.92
CA ASP A 207 -13.40 11.42 4.01
C ASP A 207 -13.70 9.99 3.53
N ASP A 208 -14.66 9.83 2.62
CA ASP A 208 -14.96 8.54 2.01
C ASP A 208 -13.79 8.05 1.14
N LEU A 209 -13.17 8.96 0.38
CA LEU A 209 -11.99 8.65 -0.45
C LEU A 209 -10.82 8.20 0.42
N GLN A 210 -10.53 8.93 1.49
CA GLN A 210 -9.50 8.56 2.45
C GLN A 210 -9.79 7.21 3.12
N THR A 211 -11.06 6.94 3.45
CA THR A 211 -11.49 5.64 3.96
C THR A 211 -11.21 4.51 2.96
N ALA A 212 -11.53 4.73 1.68
CA ALA A 212 -11.22 3.80 0.59
C ALA A 212 -9.70 3.57 0.43
N GLN A 213 -8.90 4.64 0.46
CA GLN A 213 -7.43 4.56 0.35
C GLN A 213 -6.81 3.78 1.52
N LEU A 214 -7.23 4.04 2.76
CA LEU A 214 -6.79 3.31 3.94
C LEU A 214 -7.17 1.83 3.87
N ALA A 215 -8.40 1.54 3.41
CA ALA A 215 -8.85 0.18 3.15
C ALA A 215 -7.98 -0.54 2.10
N GLY A 216 -7.59 0.16 1.03
CA GLY A 216 -6.67 -0.37 0.02
C GLY A 216 -5.30 -0.68 0.61
N ILE A 217 -4.71 0.24 1.36
CA ILE A 217 -3.41 0.04 2.03
C ILE A 217 -3.49 -1.15 3.00
N ALA A 218 -4.52 -1.20 3.85
CA ALA A 218 -4.69 -2.28 4.82
C ALA A 218 -4.89 -3.64 4.15
N ALA A 219 -5.70 -3.72 3.08
CA ALA A 219 -5.89 -4.94 2.29
C ALA A 219 -4.57 -5.43 1.66
N ALA A 220 -3.76 -4.51 1.12
CA ALA A 220 -2.47 -4.84 0.52
C ALA A 220 -1.50 -5.41 1.56
N VAL A 221 -1.35 -4.73 2.71
CA VAL A 221 -0.47 -5.17 3.80
C VAL A 221 -0.94 -6.49 4.41
N ALA A 222 -2.25 -6.68 4.59
CA ALA A 222 -2.82 -7.94 5.09
C ALA A 222 -2.57 -9.12 4.14
N THR A 223 -2.61 -8.88 2.82
CA THR A 223 -2.29 -9.90 1.79
C THR A 223 -0.84 -10.38 1.91
N LEU A 224 0.09 -9.48 2.23
CA LEU A 224 1.50 -9.83 2.38
C LEU A 224 1.78 -10.57 3.68
N LEU A 225 1.41 -9.95 4.80
CA LEU A 225 1.85 -10.31 6.15
C LEU A 225 0.91 -11.30 6.83
N GLY A 226 -0.34 -11.36 6.41
CA GLY A 226 -1.33 -12.22 7.03
C GLY A 226 -1.83 -11.76 8.39
N THR A 227 -1.64 -10.48 8.72
CA THR A 227 -1.97 -9.90 10.03
C THR A 227 -2.99 -8.76 9.85
N PRO A 228 -4.30 -9.05 9.69
CA PRO A 228 -5.29 -8.06 9.28
C PRO A 228 -5.46 -6.93 10.30
N PHE A 229 -5.37 -7.22 11.60
CA PHE A 229 -5.42 -6.20 12.65
C PHE A 229 -4.21 -5.27 12.58
N ALA A 230 -3.00 -5.81 12.51
CA ALA A 230 -1.78 -5.01 12.41
C ALA A 230 -1.78 -4.17 11.11
N ALA A 231 -2.28 -4.71 10.01
CA ALA A 231 -2.40 -4.00 8.74
C ALA A 231 -3.36 -2.79 8.82
N ALA A 232 -4.51 -2.95 9.49
CA ALA A 232 -5.47 -1.87 9.68
C ALA A 232 -4.92 -0.76 10.60
N PHE A 233 -4.27 -1.14 11.71
CA PHE A 233 -3.58 -0.17 12.58
C PHE A 233 -2.46 0.54 11.85
N PHE A 234 -1.61 -0.19 11.12
CA PHE A 234 -0.53 0.36 10.32
C PHE A 234 -1.05 1.40 9.31
N ALA A 235 -2.09 1.07 8.54
CA ALA A 235 -2.63 1.98 7.54
C ALA A 235 -3.06 3.31 8.17
N ILE A 236 -3.70 3.25 9.34
CA ILE A 236 -4.14 4.46 10.04
C ILE A 236 -2.99 5.19 10.68
N GLU A 237 -2.12 4.51 11.42
CA GLU A 237 -1.04 5.17 12.15
C GLU A 237 -0.03 5.84 11.21
N VAL A 238 0.28 5.20 10.08
CA VAL A 238 1.27 5.74 9.14
C VAL A 238 0.70 6.83 8.24
N MET A 239 -0.58 6.77 7.89
CA MET A 239 -1.22 7.82 7.09
C MET A 239 -1.71 9.00 7.95
N TYR A 240 -2.29 8.77 9.13
CA TYR A 240 -2.77 9.84 10.01
C TYR A 240 -1.67 10.41 10.91
N ARG A 241 -1.23 11.63 10.62
CA ARG A 241 -0.20 12.32 11.42
C ARG A 241 -0.70 12.93 12.75
N ARG A 242 -2.01 13.08 12.98
CA ARG A 242 -2.52 13.88 14.12
C ARG A 242 -3.51 13.19 15.06
N ARG A 243 -4.51 12.45 14.57
CA ARG A 243 -5.41 11.60 15.40
C ARG A 243 -5.95 10.41 14.59
N PRO A 244 -5.86 9.16 15.07
CA PRO A 244 -6.49 8.02 14.40
C PRO A 244 -8.02 8.15 14.48
N ILE A 245 -8.69 8.12 13.34
CA ILE A 245 -10.16 8.14 13.29
C ILE A 245 -10.67 6.70 13.43
N ILE A 246 -11.29 6.40 14.56
CA ILE A 246 -11.81 5.05 14.90
C ILE A 246 -12.76 4.53 13.82
N GLU A 247 -13.55 5.40 13.20
CA GLU A 247 -14.49 5.02 12.13
C GLU A 247 -13.77 4.45 10.91
N LYS A 248 -12.68 5.10 10.47
CA LYS A 248 -11.86 4.64 9.34
C LYS A 248 -11.15 3.30 9.63
N LEU A 249 -10.88 3.00 10.92
CA LEU A 249 -10.25 1.74 11.35
C LEU A 249 -11.15 0.55 11.07
N LEU A 250 -12.45 0.67 11.32
CA LEU A 250 -13.39 -0.41 11.08
C LEU A 250 -13.42 -0.80 9.60
N PHE A 251 -13.50 0.19 8.71
CA PHE A 251 -13.49 -0.05 7.26
C PHE A 251 -12.15 -0.63 6.80
N ALA A 252 -11.02 -0.08 7.25
CA ALA A 252 -9.70 -0.63 6.94
C ALA A 252 -9.58 -2.11 7.38
N LEU A 253 -10.09 -2.44 8.56
CA LEU A 253 -10.12 -3.81 9.08
C LEU A 253 -11.01 -4.74 8.25
N ILE A 254 -12.19 -4.29 7.79
CA ILE A 254 -13.07 -5.09 6.92
C ILE A 254 -12.33 -5.44 5.62
N ALA A 255 -11.67 -4.47 4.98
CA ALA A 255 -10.90 -4.70 3.76
C ALA A 255 -9.74 -5.68 3.99
N ALA A 256 -9.01 -5.49 5.09
CA ALA A 256 -7.89 -6.33 5.51
C ALA A 256 -8.33 -7.77 5.80
N LEU A 257 -9.46 -7.97 6.48
CA LEU A 257 -10.02 -9.29 6.75
C LEU A 257 -10.44 -10.00 5.46
N ILE A 258 -11.05 -9.28 4.52
CA ILE A 258 -11.41 -9.86 3.21
C ILE A 258 -10.15 -10.33 2.49
N ALA A 259 -9.13 -9.49 2.40
CA ALA A 259 -7.86 -9.86 1.78
C ALA A 259 -7.15 -11.04 2.47
N TYR A 260 -7.19 -11.08 3.81
CA TYR A 260 -6.71 -12.19 4.63
C TYR A 260 -7.46 -13.49 4.29
N PHE A 261 -8.80 -13.48 4.32
CA PHE A 261 -9.58 -14.68 4.03
C PHE A 261 -9.40 -15.15 2.60
N MET A 262 -9.33 -14.25 1.62
CA MET A 262 -9.06 -14.62 0.22
C MET A 262 -7.69 -15.28 0.07
N THR A 263 -6.65 -14.75 0.71
CA THR A 263 -5.32 -15.38 0.71
C THR A 263 -5.34 -16.74 1.42
N ASN A 264 -6.13 -16.87 2.50
CA ASN A 264 -6.28 -18.13 3.21
C ASN A 264 -6.99 -19.21 2.38
N LEU A 265 -7.94 -18.82 1.52
CA LEU A 265 -8.62 -19.75 0.60
C LEU A 265 -7.69 -20.28 -0.51
N VAL A 266 -6.71 -19.49 -0.97
CA VAL A 266 -5.84 -19.87 -2.09
C VAL A 266 -4.59 -20.60 -1.61
N THR A 267 -3.85 -20.06 -0.64
CA THR A 267 -2.55 -20.61 -0.22
C THR A 267 -2.40 -20.81 1.29
N GLY A 268 -3.33 -20.30 2.10
CA GLY A 268 -3.09 -20.18 3.54
C GLY A 268 -2.08 -19.08 3.86
N HIS A 269 -1.66 -19.00 5.13
CA HIS A 269 -0.65 -18.06 5.62
C HIS A 269 0.46 -18.82 6.33
N PRO A 270 1.44 -19.38 5.60
CA PRO A 270 2.59 -19.98 6.23
C PRO A 270 3.31 -18.91 7.06
N LEU A 271 3.67 -19.26 8.29
CA LEU A 271 4.50 -18.39 9.13
C LEU A 271 5.81 -18.11 8.39
N LEU A 272 6.10 -16.84 8.12
CA LEU A 272 7.38 -16.40 7.54
C LEU A 272 8.56 -16.92 8.38
N PHE A 273 8.40 -16.91 9.70
CA PHE A 273 9.38 -17.42 10.65
C PHE A 273 8.68 -18.32 11.68
N ARG A 274 9.10 -19.59 11.78
CA ARG A 274 8.71 -20.45 12.89
C ARG A 274 9.68 -20.21 14.04
N VAL A 275 9.24 -19.47 15.04
CA VAL A 275 9.99 -19.31 16.29
C VAL A 275 9.58 -20.42 17.24
N THR A 276 10.46 -21.38 17.47
CA THR A 276 10.27 -22.39 18.51
C THR A 276 10.50 -21.73 19.86
N ILE A 277 9.42 -21.43 20.59
CA ILE A 277 9.51 -20.88 21.95
C ILE A 277 9.88 -22.05 22.88
N THR A 278 11.19 -22.29 23.03
CA THR A 278 11.70 -23.39 23.86
C THR A 278 11.75 -23.03 25.35
N THR A 279 11.71 -21.74 25.71
CA THR A 279 11.83 -21.28 27.09
C THR A 279 10.66 -20.37 27.49
N ARG A 280 10.15 -20.54 28.72
CA ARG A 280 9.17 -19.60 29.28
C ARG A 280 9.85 -18.23 29.48
N PRO A 281 9.20 -17.11 29.10
CA PRO A 281 9.75 -15.79 29.36
C PRO A 281 9.95 -15.58 30.86
N VAL A 282 11.14 -15.14 31.24
CA VAL A 282 11.52 -14.92 32.64
C VAL A 282 11.02 -13.55 33.08
N PHE A 283 10.06 -13.52 34.01
CA PHE A 283 9.48 -12.28 34.54
C PHE A 283 10.32 -11.72 35.70
N THR A 284 11.55 -11.27 35.41
CA THR A 284 12.45 -10.68 36.41
C THR A 284 12.80 -9.24 36.05
N VAL A 285 12.96 -8.38 37.07
CA VAL A 285 13.37 -6.97 36.88
C VAL A 285 14.63 -6.84 36.03
N ARG A 286 15.63 -7.71 36.25
CA ARG A 286 16.86 -7.77 35.44
C ARG A 286 16.58 -8.01 33.96
N TYR A 287 15.64 -8.90 33.63
CA TYR A 287 15.26 -9.18 32.25
C TYR A 287 14.64 -7.93 31.59
N TYR A 288 13.70 -7.27 32.26
CA TYR A 288 13.11 -6.04 31.77
C TYR A 288 14.13 -4.89 31.64
N ALA A 289 15.08 -4.77 32.56
CA ALA A 289 16.16 -3.79 32.46
C ALA A 289 17.03 -4.03 31.21
N VAL A 290 17.34 -5.29 30.90
CA VAL A 290 18.06 -5.66 29.66
C VAL A 290 17.23 -5.34 28.41
N LEU A 291 15.92 -5.62 28.42
CA LEU A 291 15.04 -5.26 27.31
C LEU A 291 14.98 -3.74 27.07
N ILE A 292 14.93 -2.94 28.14
CA ILE A 292 14.96 -1.47 28.05
C ILE A 292 16.30 -1.02 27.46
N LEU A 293 17.42 -1.55 27.94
CA LEU A 293 18.74 -1.24 27.39
C LEU A 293 18.83 -1.60 25.91
N MET A 294 18.33 -2.77 25.52
CA MET A 294 18.28 -3.21 24.12
C MET A 294 17.43 -2.26 23.28
N ALA A 295 16.26 -1.83 23.77
CA ALA A 295 15.41 -0.86 23.07
C ALA A 295 16.11 0.48 22.85
N VAL A 296 16.87 0.97 23.83
CA VAL A 296 17.69 2.20 23.69
C VAL A 296 18.77 2.02 22.62
N ILE A 297 19.49 0.90 22.62
CA ILE A 297 20.52 0.60 21.61
C ILE A 297 19.91 0.55 20.21
N ILE A 298 18.80 -0.17 20.04
CA ILE A 298 18.09 -0.27 18.75
C ILE A 298 17.62 1.12 18.28
N SER A 299 17.12 1.96 19.18
CA SER A 299 16.72 3.34 18.87
C SER A 299 17.90 4.16 18.32
N VAL A 300 19.07 4.09 18.96
CA VAL A 300 20.29 4.78 18.50
C VAL A 300 20.72 4.28 17.11
N ILE A 301 20.73 2.96 16.89
CA ILE A 301 21.06 2.36 15.59
C ILE A 301 20.07 2.81 14.51
N SER A 302 18.77 2.85 14.83
CA SER A 302 17.73 3.32 13.91
C SER A 302 17.93 4.77 13.50
N ILE A 303 18.26 5.66 14.44
CA ILE A 303 18.58 7.07 14.14
C ILE A 303 19.80 7.17 13.21
N LEU A 304 20.85 6.39 13.47
CA LEU A 304 22.03 6.35 12.60
C LEU A 304 21.68 5.86 11.19
N PHE A 305 20.88 4.80 11.08
CA PHE A 305 20.45 4.25 9.81
C PHE A 305 19.64 5.27 9.00
N ILE A 306 18.69 5.96 9.63
CA ILE A 306 17.88 7.02 8.97
C ILE A 306 18.79 8.14 8.45
N ARG A 307 19.76 8.60 9.26
CA ARG A 307 20.72 9.64 8.85
C ARG A 307 21.60 9.17 7.70
N LEU A 308 22.10 7.93 7.77
CA LEU A 308 22.94 7.36 6.72
C LEU A 308 22.16 7.21 5.40
N ARG A 309 20.90 6.75 5.47
CA ARG A 309 20.02 6.65 4.30
C ARG A 309 19.80 8.02 3.65
N ALA A 310 19.43 9.02 4.44
CA ALA A 310 19.19 10.38 3.94
C ALA A 310 20.46 11.01 3.36
N TRP A 311 21.61 10.81 4.01
CA TRP A 311 22.90 11.26 3.49
C TRP A 311 23.27 10.56 2.18
N SER A 312 23.09 9.24 2.12
CA SER A 312 23.36 8.45 0.92
C SER A 312 22.50 8.93 -0.25
N GLU A 313 21.20 9.08 -0.05
CA GLU A 313 20.28 9.60 -1.06
C GLU A 313 20.76 10.95 -1.59
N HIS A 314 21.01 11.92 -0.71
CA HIS A 314 21.49 13.24 -1.10
C HIS A 314 22.82 13.17 -1.86
N TRP A 315 23.75 12.32 -1.41
CA TRP A 315 25.04 12.12 -2.06
C TRP A 315 24.90 11.52 -3.47
N PHE A 316 24.05 10.50 -3.65
CA PHE A 316 23.77 9.89 -4.96
C PHE A 316 23.16 10.90 -5.93
N TYR A 317 22.21 11.72 -5.47
CA TYR A 317 21.62 12.77 -6.31
C TYR A 317 22.62 13.86 -6.71
N LEU A 318 23.56 14.23 -5.82
CA LEU A 318 24.56 15.25 -6.10
C LEU A 318 25.72 14.76 -6.98
N LYS A 319 26.19 13.52 -6.76
CA LYS A 319 27.37 12.97 -7.44
C LYS A 319 27.03 12.26 -8.74
N ILE A 320 25.84 11.67 -8.84
CA ILE A 320 25.40 10.90 -10.02
C ILE A 320 24.09 11.51 -10.55
N PRO A 321 24.17 12.61 -11.30
CA PRO A 321 22.97 13.30 -11.81
C PRO A 321 22.24 12.47 -12.87
N ASN A 322 22.95 11.62 -13.61
CA ASN A 322 22.34 10.76 -14.62
C ASN A 322 21.55 9.62 -13.95
N VAL A 323 20.23 9.64 -14.15
CA VAL A 323 19.26 8.69 -13.57
C VAL A 323 19.60 7.23 -13.91
N TRP A 324 20.05 6.95 -15.13
CA TRP A 324 20.42 5.60 -15.55
C TRP A 324 21.62 5.06 -14.78
N VAL A 325 22.67 5.88 -14.67
CA VAL A 325 23.88 5.50 -13.93
C VAL A 325 23.55 5.36 -12.46
N ARG A 326 22.73 6.28 -11.91
CA ARG A 326 22.33 6.27 -10.50
C ARG A 326 21.67 4.95 -10.12
N HIS A 327 20.60 4.55 -10.81
CA HIS A 327 19.87 3.32 -10.50
C HIS A 327 20.65 2.03 -10.75
N VAL A 328 21.60 2.01 -11.70
CA VAL A 328 22.46 0.84 -11.92
C VAL A 328 23.55 0.77 -10.83
N SER A 329 24.01 1.91 -10.33
CA SER A 329 25.04 1.99 -9.28
C SER A 329 24.52 1.80 -7.85
N GLY A 330 23.22 2.00 -7.62
CA GLY A 330 22.59 1.98 -6.30
C GLY A 330 21.08 1.84 -6.36
#